data_AF-A0A9E2W0Y4-F1
#
_entry.id   AF-A0A9E2W0Y4-F1
#
_cell.length_a   1.000
_cell.length_b   1.000
_cell.length_c   1.000
_cell.angle_alpha   90.00
_cell.angle_beta   90.00
_cell.angle_gamma   90.00
#
_symmetry.space_group_name_H-M   'P 1'
#
loop_
_entity.id
_entity.type
_entity.pdbx_description
1 polymer ?
#
loop_
_entity_poly.entity_id
_entity_poly.type
_entity_poly.pdbx_seq_one_letter_code
_entity_poly.pdbx_strand_id
1 'polypeptide(L)'
;MEVVLRKMGNSTALVVPPLVLKDLGIGVGKHLMLNTTPDGKIILTPKKKYTLANLLAQCDSNAQPPADMDAWGSAPPVGNEVW
;
A
#
# COMPACT_ATOMS: atom_id res chain seq x y z
N MET A 1 2.59 -26.82 -4.03
CA MET A 1 1.27 -27.16 -3.46
C MET A 1 0.22 -26.77 -4.46
N GLU A 2 -0.71 -27.67 -4.75
CA GLU A 2 -1.82 -27.41 -5.68
C GLU A 2 -3.06 -27.01 -4.88
N VAL A 3 -3.79 -26.00 -5.37
CA VAL A 3 -5.01 -25.47 -4.75
C VAL A 3 -6.07 -25.29 -5.82
N VAL A 4 -7.33 -25.58 -5.48
CA VAL A 4 -8.45 -25.53 -6.43
C VAL A 4 -9.35 -24.35 -6.09
N LEU A 5 -9.72 -23.60 -7.13
CA LEU A 5 -10.74 -22.56 -7.05
C LEU A 5 -12.13 -23.20 -6.91
N ARG A 6 -12.91 -22.79 -5.92
CA ARG A 6 -14.24 -23.35 -5.64
C ARG A 6 -15.30 -22.27 -5.79
N LYS A 7 -16.47 -22.63 -6.32
CA LYS A 7 -17.62 -21.74 -6.37
C LYS A 7 -18.17 -21.53 -4.96
N MET A 8 -18.40 -20.27 -4.59
CA MET A 8 -18.98 -19.84 -3.33
C MET A 8 -20.06 -18.81 -3.62
N GLY A 9 -21.31 -19.27 -3.69
CA GLY A 9 -22.44 -18.45 -4.16
C GLY A 9 -22.25 -18.00 -5.60
N ASN A 10 -22.26 -16.68 -5.82
CA ASN A 10 -22.03 -16.05 -7.12
C ASN A 10 -20.55 -15.70 -7.38
N SER A 11 -19.64 -16.14 -6.51
CA SER A 11 -18.20 -15.84 -6.62
C SER A 11 -17.36 -17.11 -6.62
N THR A 12 -16.08 -16.96 -6.91
CA THR A 12 -15.09 -18.03 -6.85
C THR A 12 -14.10 -17.72 -5.74
N ALA A 13 -13.87 -18.69 -4.85
CA ALA A 13 -12.97 -18.56 -3.71
C ALA A 13 -11.78 -19.51 -3.85
N LEU A 14 -10.63 -19.05 -3.35
CA LEU A 14 -9.43 -19.85 -3.18
C LEU A 14 -9.30 -20.23 -1.70
N VAL A 15 -9.12 -21.52 -1.42
CA VAL A 15 -8.81 -21.96 -0.05
C VAL A 15 -7.30 -21.87 0.15
N VAL A 16 -6.88 -20.97 1.03
CA VAL A 16 -5.46 -20.80 1.39
C VAL A 16 -5.17 -21.64 2.64
N PRO A 17 -4.18 -22.56 2.58
CA PRO A 17 -3.80 -23.37 3.72
C PRO A 17 -3.32 -22.52 4.92
N PRO A 18 -3.60 -22.94 6.17
CA PRO A 18 -3.21 -22.19 7.36
C PRO A 18 -1.70 -21.95 7.49
N LEU A 19 -0.88 -22.88 6.99
CA LEU A 19 0.59 -22.76 7.04
C LEU A 19 1.07 -21.54 6.23
N VAL A 20 0.54 -21.38 5.01
CA VAL A 20 0.88 -20.25 4.12
C VAL A 20 0.44 -18.92 4.75
N LEU A 21 -0.72 -18.89 5.40
CA LEU A 21 -1.17 -17.69 6.12
C LEU A 21 -0.27 -17.34 7.30
N LYS A 22 0.23 -18.33 8.05
CA LYS A 22 1.19 -18.13 9.15
C LYS A 22 2.52 -17.59 8.64
N ASP A 23 3.07 -18.18 7.59
CA ASP A 23 4.35 -17.77 7.00
C ASP A 23 4.28 -16.33 6.46
N LEU A 24 3.12 -15.93 5.91
CA LEU A 24 2.87 -14.57 5.43
C LEU A 24 2.43 -13.59 6.53
N GLY A 25 2.20 -14.05 7.76
CA GLY A 25 1.69 -13.21 8.86
C GLY A 25 0.28 -12.63 8.61
N ILE A 26 -0.53 -13.30 7.78
CA ILE A 26 -1.87 -12.83 7.40
C ILE A 26 -2.92 -13.54 8.27
N GLY A 27 -3.68 -12.75 9.04
CA GLY A 27 -4.81 -13.25 9.83
C GLY A 27 -6.10 -13.34 9.02
N VAL A 28 -7.02 -14.19 9.47
CA VAL A 28 -8.40 -14.27 8.97
C VAL A 28 -9.09 -12.91 9.12
N GLY A 29 -9.87 -12.51 8.12
CA GLY A 29 -10.60 -11.23 8.14
C GLY A 29 -9.77 -10.00 7.78
N LYS A 30 -8.48 -10.15 7.45
CA LYS A 30 -7.69 -9.02 6.90
C LYS A 30 -8.05 -8.74 5.45
N HIS A 31 -8.19 -7.46 5.13
CA HIS A 31 -8.37 -7.01 3.75
C HIS A 31 -7.05 -7.11 2.97
N LEU A 32 -7.11 -7.75 1.81
CA LEU A 32 -6.03 -7.83 0.83
C LEU A 32 -6.46 -7.06 -0.42
N MET A 33 -5.49 -6.45 -1.11
CA MET A 33 -5.68 -5.92 -2.45
C MET A 33 -5.39 -7.04 -3.45
N LEU A 34 -6.29 -7.20 -4.43
CA LEU A 34 -6.14 -8.16 -5.52
C LEU A 34 -5.78 -7.39 -6.79
N ASN A 35 -4.63 -7.73 -7.37
CA ASN A 35 -4.14 -7.16 -8.61
C ASN A 35 -3.79 -8.30 -9.58
N THR A 36 -3.97 -8.07 -10.87
CA THR A 36 -3.56 -8.98 -11.93
C THR A 36 -2.39 -8.38 -12.71
N THR A 37 -1.38 -9.19 -12.99
CA THR A 37 -0.26 -8.77 -13.83
C THR A 37 -0.53 -9.08 -15.32
N PRO A 38 0.20 -8.43 -16.25
CA PRO A 38 0.05 -8.70 -17.69
C PRO A 38 0.34 -10.15 -18.08
N ASP A 39 1.20 -10.83 -17.32
CA ASP A 39 1.53 -12.26 -17.47
C ASP A 39 0.52 -13.20 -16.83
N GLY A 40 -0.65 -12.70 -16.42
CA GLY A 40 -1.77 -13.51 -15.95
C GLY A 40 -1.64 -14.01 -14.51
N LYS A 41 -0.74 -13.42 -13.70
CA LYS A 41 -0.61 -13.78 -12.28
C LYS A 41 -1.56 -12.96 -11.43
N ILE A 42 -2.02 -13.57 -10.34
CA ILE A 42 -2.79 -12.90 -9.29
C ILE A 42 -1.83 -12.55 -8.15
N ILE A 43 -1.78 -11.27 -7.79
CA ILE A 43 -1.01 -10.76 -6.66
C ILE A 43 -1.99 -10.33 -5.58
N LEU A 44 -1.81 -10.91 -4.38
CA LEU A 44 -2.54 -10.54 -3.17
C LEU A 44 -1.60 -9.79 -2.22
N THR A 45 -1.88 -8.51 -1.98
CA THR A 45 -1.06 -7.68 -1.10
C THR A 45 -1.85 -7.27 0.14
N PRO A 46 -1.32 -7.46 1.36
CA PRO A 46 -1.96 -6.93 2.56
C PRO A 46 -2.22 -5.44 2.44
N LYS A 47 -3.47 -5.01 2.70
CA LYS A 47 -3.78 -3.59 2.72
C LYS A 47 -3.02 -2.94 3.88
N LYS A 48 -1.96 -2.19 3.55
CA LYS A 48 -1.16 -1.47 4.55
C LYS A 48 -2.06 -0.43 5.22
N LYS A 49 -2.14 -0.49 6.55
CA LYS A 49 -2.61 0.63 7.36
C LYS A 49 -1.40 1.47 7.69
N TYR A 50 -1.35 2.69 7.16
CA TYR A 50 -0.31 3.63 7.52
C TYR A 50 -0.65 4.22 8.90
N THR A 51 0.33 4.24 9.80
CA THR A 51 0.28 5.02 11.02
C THR A 51 1.27 6.16 10.88
N LEU A 52 0.97 7.30 11.50
CA LEU A 52 1.87 8.47 11.49
C LEU A 52 3.29 8.06 11.92
N ALA A 53 3.40 7.28 13.00
CA ALA A 53 4.69 6.78 13.49
C ALA A 53 5.46 5.97 12.44
N ASN A 54 4.79 5.07 11.69
CA ASN A 54 5.47 4.30 10.63
C ASN A 54 5.92 5.15 9.45
N LEU A 55 5.16 6.19 9.11
CA LEU A 55 5.53 7.11 8.02
C LEU A 55 6.71 7.99 8.45
N LEU A 56 6.68 8.51 9.67
CA LEU A 56 7.78 9.30 10.21
C LEU A 56 9.07 8.49 10.36
N ALA A 57 8.99 7.21 10.75
CA ALA A 57 10.15 6.33 10.83
C ALA A 57 10.83 6.06 9.46
N GLN A 58 10.13 6.28 8.36
CA GLN A 58 10.69 6.18 6.99
C GLN A 58 11.31 7.50 6.52
N CYS A 59 11.11 8.59 7.25
CA CYS A 59 11.64 9.90 6.91
C CYS A 59 13.08 10.03 7.42
N ASP A 60 14.01 10.42 6.54
CA ASP A 60 15.35 10.82 6.97
C ASP A 60 15.29 12.24 7.52
N SER A 61 15.50 12.38 8.83
CA SER A 61 15.48 13.67 9.53
C SER A 61 16.66 14.57 9.15
N ASN A 62 17.70 14.02 8.50
CA ASN A 62 18.85 14.79 8.01
C ASN A 62 18.76 15.04 6.49
N ALA A 63 17.65 14.67 5.86
CA ALA A 63 17.47 14.92 4.43
C ALA A 63 17.58 16.43 4.15
N GLN A 64 18.43 16.77 3.18
CA GLN A 64 18.60 18.15 2.77
C GLN A 64 17.29 18.66 2.14
N PRO A 65 16.93 19.94 2.36
CA PRO A 65 15.79 20.55 1.69
C PRO A 65 15.86 20.36 0.16
N PRO A 66 14.69 20.20 -0.51
CA PRO A 66 14.67 20.05 -1.95
C PRO A 66 15.18 21.35 -2.62
N ALA A 67 15.86 21.20 -3.76
CA ALA A 67 16.58 22.30 -4.42
C ALA A 67 15.67 23.45 -4.90
N ASP A 68 14.37 23.19 -5.04
CA ASP A 68 13.36 24.18 -5.42
C ASP A 68 12.74 24.90 -4.21
N MET A 69 13.06 24.50 -2.98
CA MET A 69 12.47 25.10 -1.77
C MET A 69 12.71 26.62 -1.70
N ASP A 70 13.89 27.08 -2.13
CA ASP A 70 14.21 28.51 -2.21
C ASP A 70 13.35 29.26 -3.24
N ALA A 71 13.01 28.58 -4.34
CA ALA A 71 12.14 29.14 -5.38
C ALA A 71 10.70 29.26 -4.89
N TRP A 72 10.21 28.32 -4.08
CA TRP A 72 8.91 28.41 -3.41
C TRP A 72 8.89 29.53 -2.37
N GLY A 73 9.95 29.68 -1.56
CA GLY A 73 10.04 30.74 -0.54
C GLY A 73 10.10 32.16 -1.11
N SER A 74 10.60 32.29 -2.34
CA SER A 74 10.72 33.59 -3.04
C SER A 74 9.63 33.80 -4.09
N ALA A 75 8.67 32.86 -4.23
CA ALA A 75 7.62 32.95 -5.21
C ALA A 75 6.72 34.17 -4.90
N PRO A 76 6.46 35.05 -5.89
CA PRO A 76 5.56 36.17 -5.69
C PRO A 76 4.13 35.64 -5.48
N PRO A 77 3.31 36.34 -4.69
CA PRO A 77 1.94 35.93 -4.48
C PRO A 77 1.16 35.97 -5.80
N VAL A 78 0.39 34.94 -6.09
CA VAL A 78 -0.42 34.82 -7.32
C VAL A 78 -1.90 35.08 -7.08
N GLY A 79 -2.30 35.36 -5.84
CA GLY A 79 -3.68 35.65 -5.44
C GLY A 79 -3.76 36.41 -4.11
N ASN A 80 -4.75 36.09 -3.27
CA ASN A 80 -4.97 36.73 -1.96
C ASN A 80 -4.05 36.16 -0.86
N GLU A 81 -2.79 35.89 -1.20
CA GLU A 81 -1.81 35.28 -0.28
C GLU A 81 -1.20 36.31 0.69
N VAL A 82 -1.52 37.59 0.50
CA VAL A 82 -1.11 38.70 1.37
C VAL A 82 -2.38 39.43 1.82
N TRP A 83 -2.54 39.58 3.15
CA TRP A 83 -3.66 40.29 3.78
C TRP A 83 -3.28 41.73 4.13
#